data_AF-A0A7X1Y3P8-F1
#
_entry.id   AF-A0A7X1Y3P8-F1
#
_cell.length_a   1.000
_cell.length_b   1.000
_cell.length_c   1.000
_cell.angle_alpha   90.00
_cell.angle_beta   90.00
_cell.angle_gamma   90.00
#
_symmetry.space_group_name_H-M   'P 1'
#
loop_
_entity.id
_entity.type
_entity.pdbx_description
1 polymer ?
#
loop_
_entity_poly.entity_id
_entity_poly.type
_entity_poly.pdbx_seq_one_letter_code
_entity_poly.pdbx_strand_id
1 'polypeptide(L)'
;FERAPIGAMLALMMLCHGTRLGETRLARWRNVNLEAGRWFIPAGDTKTKAEHTLPLTTQACALLRRYQRLQAAQGYTGPLLF
;
A
#
# COMPACT_ATOMS: atom_id res chain seq x y z
N PHE A 1 -4.64 -14.22 3.74
CA PHE A 1 -4.87 -13.32 2.59
C PHE A 1 -6.19 -13.64 1.87
N GLU A 2 -6.41 -14.85 1.33
CA GLU A 2 -7.57 -15.14 0.45
C GLU A 2 -8.97 -14.94 1.06
N ARG A 3 -9.13 -15.10 2.37
CA ARG A 3 -10.41 -14.86 3.07
C ARG A 3 -10.70 -13.38 3.37
N ALA A 4 -9.65 -12.56 3.49
CA ALA A 4 -9.74 -11.15 3.91
C ALA A 4 -8.52 -10.37 3.38
N PRO A 5 -8.47 -10.07 2.07
CA PRO A 5 -7.27 -9.54 1.43
C PRO A 5 -6.93 -8.13 1.91
N ILE A 6 -7.92 -7.26 2.09
CA ILE A 6 -7.76 -5.88 2.56
C ILE A 6 -7.05 -5.85 3.92
N GLY A 7 -7.62 -6.52 4.93
CA GLY A 7 -7.06 -6.53 6.29
C GLY A 7 -5.68 -7.17 6.36
N ALA A 8 -5.46 -8.26 5.62
CA ALA A 8 -4.16 -8.92 5.56
C ALA A 8 -3.09 -8.03 4.94
N MET A 9 -3.39 -7.34 3.83
CA MET A 9 -2.43 -6.47 3.17
C MET A 9 -2.14 -5.21 4.00
N LEU A 10 -3.16 -4.64 4.65
CA LEU A 10 -2.99 -3.47 5.51
C LEU A 10 -2.04 -3.78 6.67
N ALA A 11 -2.28 -4.89 7.38
CA ALA A 11 -1.44 -5.32 8.49
C ALA A 11 0.00 -5.62 8.03
N LEU A 12 0.16 -6.31 6.89
CA LEU A 12 1.47 -6.62 6.34
C LEU A 12 2.25 -5.36 5.95
N MET A 13 1.60 -4.41 5.28
CA MET A 13 2.25 -3.17 4.86
C MET A 13 2.69 -2.33 6.07
N MET A 14 1.89 -2.28 7.13
CA MET A 14 2.29 -1.67 8.41
C MET A 14 3.49 -2.39 9.03
N LEU A 15 3.47 -3.72 9.08
CA LEU A 15 4.54 -4.52 9.67
C LEU A 15 5.88 -4.37 8.93
N CYS A 16 5.85 -4.38 7.59
CA CYS A 16 7.07 -4.31 6.78
C CYS A 16 7.73 -2.92 6.80
N HIS A 17 6.96 -1.85 7.01
CA HIS A 17 7.47 -0.49 6.84
C HIS A 17 7.36 0.39 8.10
N GLY A 18 6.81 -0.13 9.19
CA GLY A 18 6.66 0.59 10.45
C GLY A 18 5.70 1.80 10.38
N THR A 19 4.82 1.82 9.39
CA THR A 19 3.88 2.93 9.15
C THR A 19 2.70 2.89 10.11
N ARG A 20 2.15 4.06 10.42
CA ARG A 20 0.94 4.17 11.24
C ARG A 20 -0.28 3.72 10.46
N LEU A 21 -1.35 3.35 11.18
CA LEU A 21 -2.63 2.99 10.58
C LEU A 21 -3.18 4.12 9.69
N GLY A 22 -3.11 5.38 10.15
CA GLY A 22 -3.60 6.54 9.40
C GLY A 22 -2.89 6.72 8.06
N GLU A 23 -1.56 6.63 8.06
CA GLU A 23 -0.71 6.74 6.86
C GLU A 23 -1.00 5.58 5.89
N THR A 24 -1.06 4.35 6.41
CA THR A 24 -1.24 3.14 5.58
C THR A 24 -2.64 3.05 4.99
N ARG A 25 -3.69 3.35 5.77
CA ARG A 25 -5.07 3.31 5.30
C ARG A 25 -5.35 4.33 4.20
N LEU A 26 -4.64 5.46 4.20
CA LEU A 26 -4.75 6.51 3.18
C LEU A 26 -3.84 6.27 1.97
N ALA A 27 -3.07 5.18 1.95
CA ALA A 27 -2.22 4.84 0.82
C ALA A 27 -3.02 4.77 -0.49
N ARG A 28 -2.43 5.27 -1.57
CA ARG A 28 -3.05 5.32 -2.89
C ARG A 28 -2.20 4.59 -3.90
N TRP A 29 -2.84 3.91 -4.85
CA TRP A 29 -2.14 3.22 -5.94
C TRP A 29 -1.19 4.13 -6.71
N ARG A 30 -1.57 5.38 -6.97
CA ARG A 30 -0.72 6.36 -7.66
C ARG A 30 0.61 6.68 -6.95
N ASN A 31 0.69 6.44 -5.64
CA ASN A 31 1.90 6.71 -4.86
C ASN A 31 2.78 5.46 -4.71
N VAL A 32 2.38 4.33 -5.31
CA VAL A 32 3.10 3.05 -5.22
C VAL A 32 3.72 2.75 -6.58
N ASN A 33 5.05 2.85 -6.67
CA ASN A 33 5.80 2.46 -7.85
C ASN A 33 6.34 1.04 -7.66
N LEU A 34 5.66 0.07 -8.26
CA LEU A 34 6.00 -1.36 -8.18
C LEU A 34 7.16 -1.76 -9.10
N GLU A 35 7.62 -0.89 -9.99
CA GLU A 35 8.80 -1.12 -10.83
C GLU A 35 10.06 -0.63 -10.13
N ALA A 36 10.00 0.58 -9.57
CA ALA A 36 11.09 1.15 -8.78
C ALA A 36 11.17 0.57 -7.36
N GLY A 37 10.17 -0.20 -6.92
CA GLY A 37 10.09 -0.75 -5.56
C GLY A 37 10.01 0.35 -4.50
N ARG A 38 9.11 1.32 -4.70
CA ARG A 38 8.98 2.49 -3.81
C ARG A 38 7.52 2.79 -3.50
N TRP A 39 7.25 3.14 -2.26
CA TRP A 39 5.97 3.69 -1.82
C TRP A 39 6.17 5.08 -1.25
N PHE A 40 5.60 6.07 -1.91
CA PHE A 40 5.60 7.46 -1.49
C PHE A 40 4.44 7.76 -0.54
N ILE A 41 4.72 8.45 0.56
CA ILE A 41 3.72 8.88 1.54
C ILE A 41 3.74 10.41 1.59
N PRO A 42 2.70 11.09 1.06
CA PRO A 42 2.63 12.55 1.02
C PRO A 42 2.59 13.17 2.42
N ALA A 43 3.15 14.37 2.57
CA ALA A 43 3.20 15.07 3.87
C ALA A 43 1.81 15.29 4.46
N GLY A 44 0.81 15.56 3.62
CA GLY A 44 -0.59 15.75 4.04
C GLY A 44 -1.23 14.52 4.69
N ASP A 45 -0.68 13.32 4.43
CA ASP A 45 -1.14 12.05 5.00
C ASP A 45 -0.32 11.65 6.25
N THR A 46 0.67 12.45 6.66
CA THR A 46 1.54 12.20 7.81
C THR A 46 1.26 13.11 8.99
N LYS A 47 1.42 12.60 10.22
CA LYS A 47 1.23 13.40 11.45
C LYS A 47 2.29 14.52 11.60
N THR A 48 3.48 14.34 11.04
CA THR A 48 4.62 15.24 11.17
C THR A 48 4.76 16.23 10.01
N LYS A 49 3.88 16.16 9.00
CA LYS A 49 3.98 16.91 7.73
C LYS A 49 5.30 16.68 6.99
N ALA A 50 5.89 15.49 7.15
CA ALA A 50 7.13 15.12 6.49
C ALA A 50 6.87 14.03 5.45
N GLU A 51 7.17 14.33 4.18
CA GLU A 51 7.11 13.33 3.11
C GLU A 51 8.17 12.26 3.34
N HIS A 52 7.83 11.02 3.03
CA HIS A 52 8.82 9.95 3.04
C HIS A 52 8.53 8.93 1.94
N THR A 53 9.60 8.35 1.42
CA THR A 53 9.54 7.27 0.45
C THR A 53 10.08 6.01 1.11
N LEU A 54 9.25 4.97 1.19
CA LEU A 54 9.60 3.70 1.79
C LEU A 54 9.97 2.70 0.69
N PRO A 55 11.05 1.91 0.87
CA PRO A 55 11.41 0.86 -0.08
C PRO A 55 10.40 -0.29 0.02
N LEU A 56 10.02 -0.85 -1.13
CA LEU A 56 9.24 -2.08 -1.23
C LEU A 56 10.18 -3.21 -1.63
N THR A 57 10.13 -4.32 -0.89
CA THR A 57 10.85 -5.53 -1.29
C THR A 57 10.23 -6.14 -2.54
N THR A 58 11.00 -6.94 -3.28
CA THR A 58 10.50 -7.67 -4.45
C THR A 58 9.29 -8.53 -4.10
N GLN A 59 9.26 -9.13 -2.90
CA GLN A 59 8.14 -9.92 -2.39
C GLN A 59 6.90 -9.05 -2.14
N ALA A 60 7.06 -7.87 -1.52
CA ALA A 60 5.96 -6.94 -1.32
C ALA A 60 5.38 -6.47 -2.66
N CYS A 61 6.24 -6.13 -3.62
CA CYS A 61 5.81 -5.76 -4.98
C CYS A 61 5.02 -6.89 -5.66
N ALA A 62 5.50 -8.13 -5.60
CA ALA A 62 4.81 -9.28 -6.20
C ALA A 62 3.43 -9.49 -5.56
N LEU A 63 3.34 -9.36 -4.24
CA LEU A 63 2.09 -9.51 -3.50
C LEU A 63 1.10 -8.36 -3.81
N LEU A 64 1.58 -7.12 -3.87
CA LEU A 64 0.78 -5.97 -4.27
C LEU A 64 0.24 -6.11 -5.69
N ARG A 65 1.03 -6.62 -6.64
CA ARG A 65 0.55 -6.95 -8.01
C ARG A 65 -0.55 -8.00 -7.98
N ARG A 66 -0.40 -9.06 -7.18
CA ARG A 66 -1.45 -10.08 -7.01
C ARG A 66 -2.73 -9.47 -6.42
N TYR A 67 -2.58 -8.62 -5.41
CA TYR A 67 -3.68 -7.95 -4.75
C TYR A 67 -4.43 -6.96 -5.67
N GLN A 68 -3.71 -6.19 -6.47
CA GLN A 68 -4.32 -5.28 -7.46
C GLN A 68 -5.19 -6.04 -8.48
N ARG A 69 -4.72 -7.20 -8.96
CA ARG A 69 -5.51 -8.05 -9.86
C ARG A 69 -6.77 -8.60 -9.20
N LEU A 70 -6.71 -8.96 -7.92
CA LEU A 70 -7.88 -9.42 -7.17
C LEU A 70 -8.90 -8.29 -6.99
N GLN A 71 -8.44 -7.08 -6.65
CA GLN A 71 -9.31 -5.89 -6.56
C GLN A 71 -10.01 -5.60 -7.90
N ALA A 72 -9.27 -5.62 -9.00
CA ALA A 72 -9.84 -5.42 -10.34
C ALA A 72 -10.87 -6.51 -10.70
N ALA A 73 -10.59 -7.78 -10.37
CA ALA A 73 -11.53 -8.88 -10.58
C ALA A 73 -12.81 -8.75 -9.73
N GLN A 74 -12.73 -8.04 -8.60
CA GLN A 74 -13.88 -7.69 -7.75
C GLN A 74 -14.57 -6.37 -8.18
N GLY A 75 -14.11 -5.73 -9.26
CA GLY A 75 -14.69 -4.49 -9.78
C GLY A 75 -14.23 -3.21 -9.06
N TYR A 76 -13.21 -3.28 -8.21
CA TYR A 76 -12.68 -2.10 -7.54
C TYR A 76 -11.84 -1.25 -8.49
N THR A 77 -12.20 0.03 -8.61
CA THR A 77 -11.54 1.05 -9.46
C THR A 77 -11.14 2.30 -8.66
N GLY A 78 -11.23 2.22 -7.33
CA GLY A 78 -10.96 3.34 -6.45
C GLY A 78 -9.46 3.72 -6.38
N PRO A 79 -9.15 4.93 -5.88
CA PRO A 79 -7.77 5.41 -5.83
C PRO A 79 -6.97 4.86 -4.63
N LEU A 80 -7.63 4.23 -3.66
CA LEU A 80 -6.99 3.74 -2.44
C LEU A 80 -6.32 2.38 -2.70
N LEU A 81 -5.27 2.11 -1.95
CA LEU A 81 -4.59 0.83 -1.98
C LEU A 81 -5.47 -0.27 -1.33
N PHE A 82 -6.22 0.07 -0.29
CA PHE A 82 -7.00 -0.83 0.56
C PHE A 82 -8.50 -0.50 0.53
#